data_AF-A0A6P2ZYG5-F1
#
_entry.id   AF-A0A6P2ZYG5-F1
#
_cell.length_a   1.000
_cell.length_b   1.000
_cell.length_c   1.000
_cell.angle_alpha   90.00
_cell.angle_beta   90.00
_cell.angle_gamma   90.00
#
_symmetry.space_group_name_H-M   'P 1'
#
loop_
_entity.id
_entity.type
_entity.pdbx_description
1 polymer ?
#
loop_
_entity_poly.entity_id
_entity_poly.type
_entity_poly.pdbx_seq_one_letter_code
_entity_poly.pdbx_strand_id
1 'polypeptide(L)'
;MKRLLPSASLAAAIACVLALSACAAQSTVPAAASTPAEAAAPPPPPMPGSDRDAHGCIPSAGYSWCEATQQCERPWELAKQKGFANSAQGYDQFCRNGTAK
;
A
#
# COMPACT_ATOMS: atom_id res chain seq x y z
N MET A 1 -49.46 -24.71 10.90
CA MET A 1 -49.90 -25.77 9.95
C MET A 1 -48.67 -26.36 9.30
N LYS A 2 -48.65 -27.68 9.13
CA LYS A 2 -47.46 -28.47 8.75
C LYS A 2 -47.01 -28.18 7.30
N ARG A 3 -45.68 -28.14 7.17
CA ARG A 3 -44.72 -28.35 6.04
C ARG A 3 -45.30 -28.77 4.69
N LEU A 4 -44.61 -28.40 3.60
CA LEU A 4 -44.07 -29.32 2.57
C LEU A 4 -43.12 -28.56 1.59
N LEU A 5 -41.81 -28.74 1.76
CA LEU A 5 -40.81 -28.74 0.68
C LEU A 5 -40.76 -30.18 0.12
N PRO A 6 -40.45 -30.41 -1.18
CA PRO A 6 -39.08 -30.87 -1.48
C PRO A 6 -38.57 -30.63 -2.93
N SER A 7 -37.24 -30.71 -3.08
CA SER A 7 -36.41 -31.19 -4.22
C SER A 7 -35.24 -30.21 -4.45
N ALA A 8 -34.13 -30.29 -3.71
CA ALA A 8 -33.08 -31.31 -3.83
C ALA A 8 -32.61 -31.49 -5.29
N SER A 9 -31.61 -30.71 -5.70
CA SER A 9 -30.64 -31.15 -6.71
C SER A 9 -29.33 -31.43 -5.99
N LEU A 10 -28.98 -32.71 -6.01
CA LEU A 10 -27.81 -33.29 -5.39
C LEU A 10 -26.52 -32.86 -6.09
N ALA A 11 -25.49 -32.65 -5.25
CA ALA A 11 -24.13 -33.15 -5.38
C ALA A 11 -23.43 -33.11 -6.75
N ALA A 12 -22.32 -32.36 -6.79
CA ALA A 12 -21.08 -32.89 -7.32
C ALA A 12 -19.91 -32.27 -6.55
N ALA A 13 -19.33 -33.05 -5.64
CA ALA A 13 -18.04 -32.80 -5.05
C ALA A 13 -16.96 -32.93 -6.14
N ILE A 14 -16.05 -31.96 -6.25
CA ILE A 14 -14.76 -32.16 -6.92
C ILE A 14 -13.69 -31.64 -5.97
N ALA A 15 -13.17 -32.57 -5.17
CA ALA A 15 -11.88 -32.48 -4.50
C ALA A 15 -10.77 -32.87 -5.50
N CYS A 16 -9.54 -32.42 -5.21
CA CYS A 16 -8.29 -32.54 -6.01
C CYS A 16 -8.24 -31.53 -7.16
N VAL A 17 -7.24 -30.64 -7.25
CA VAL A 17 -5.83 -30.99 -7.47
C VAL A 17 -4.88 -30.01 -6.76
N LEU A 18 -3.99 -30.57 -5.95
CA LEU A 18 -2.71 -29.99 -5.56
C LEU A 18 -1.86 -29.86 -6.84
N ALA A 19 -1.63 -28.64 -7.32
CA ALA A 19 -0.57 -28.36 -8.29
C ALA A 19 0.43 -27.41 -7.65
N LEU A 20 1.51 -28.00 -7.10
CA LEU A 20 2.72 -27.29 -6.76
C LEU A 20 3.26 -26.62 -8.04
N SER A 21 2.95 -25.33 -8.23
CA SER A 21 3.61 -24.52 -9.25
C SER A 21 4.97 -24.05 -8.71
N ALA A 22 5.87 -25.03 -8.52
CA ALA A 22 7.30 -24.78 -8.49
C ALA A 22 7.81 -24.79 -9.93
N CYS A 23 7.93 -23.62 -10.53
CA CYS A 23 8.83 -23.41 -11.67
C CYS A 23 9.53 -22.08 -11.47
N ALA A 24 10.74 -22.20 -10.91
CA ALA A 24 11.76 -21.20 -10.91
C ALA A 24 12.09 -20.79 -12.35
N ALA A 25 11.54 -19.67 -12.80
CA ALA A 25 12.17 -18.88 -13.85
C ALA A 25 13.25 -18.04 -13.15
N GLN A 26 14.44 -18.61 -13.10
CA GLN A 26 15.66 -17.96 -12.69
C GLN A 26 15.89 -16.77 -13.62
N SER A 27 15.56 -15.56 -13.15
CA SER A 27 16.09 -14.34 -13.75
C SER A 27 17.59 -14.35 -13.54
N THR A 28 18.30 -14.81 -14.57
CA THR A 28 19.73 -14.60 -14.74
C THR A 28 19.98 -13.09 -14.79
N VAL A 29 20.28 -12.49 -13.64
CA VAL A 29 20.93 -11.19 -13.59
C VAL A 29 22.38 -11.38 -14.03
N PRO A 30 22.90 -10.59 -14.99
CA PRO A 30 24.29 -10.71 -15.37
C PRO A 30 25.16 -10.29 -14.18
N ALA A 31 26.10 -11.16 -13.82
CA ALA A 31 27.17 -10.89 -12.87
C ALA A 31 28.09 -9.80 -13.46
N ALA A 32 27.69 -8.55 -13.28
CA ALA A 32 28.59 -7.42 -13.40
C ALA A 32 29.41 -7.34 -12.10
N ALA A 33 30.62 -7.91 -12.18
CA ALA A 33 31.80 -7.57 -11.39
C ALA A 33 31.61 -7.42 -9.87
N SER A 34 31.79 -8.54 -9.15
CA SER A 34 32.21 -8.49 -7.76
C SER A 34 33.66 -7.98 -7.69
N THR A 35 33.83 -6.67 -7.47
CA THR A 35 34.99 -6.19 -6.71
C THR A 35 35.02 -6.94 -5.36
N PRO A 36 36.19 -7.41 -4.88
CA PRO A 36 36.28 -8.00 -3.56
C PRO A 36 35.78 -6.97 -2.54
N ALA A 37 34.84 -7.39 -1.70
CA ALA A 37 34.41 -6.62 -0.54
C ALA A 37 35.58 -6.55 0.45
N GLU A 38 36.46 -5.57 0.23
CA GLU A 38 37.22 -4.94 1.29
C GLU A 38 36.22 -4.55 2.40
N ALA A 39 36.53 -4.87 3.65
CA ALA A 39 35.64 -4.65 4.78
C ALA A 39 35.23 -3.17 4.90
N ALA A 40 34.14 -2.82 4.22
CA ALA A 40 33.63 -1.47 4.16
C ALA A 40 33.03 -1.12 5.51
N ALA A 41 33.42 0.05 6.03
CA ALA A 41 32.73 0.68 7.16
C ALA A 41 31.21 0.69 6.90
N PRO A 42 30.37 0.62 7.96
CA PRO A 42 28.93 0.70 7.79
C PRO A 42 28.56 1.99 7.03
N PRO A 43 27.53 1.95 6.16
CA PRO A 43 27.09 3.13 5.45
C PRO A 43 26.70 4.23 6.44
N PRO A 44 26.94 5.51 6.10
CA PRO A 44 26.48 6.61 6.94
C PRO A 44 24.95 6.53 7.11
N PRO A 45 24.41 7.03 8.23
CA PRO A 45 22.97 7.07 8.43
C PRO A 45 22.31 7.92 7.32
N PRO A 46 21.06 7.60 6.94
CA PRO A 46 20.33 8.39 5.97
C PRO A 46 20.14 9.82 6.47
N MET A 47 20.20 10.78 5.54
CA MET A 47 19.93 12.19 5.85
C MET A 47 18.46 12.37 6.24
N PRO A 48 18.13 13.23 7.23
CA PRO A 48 16.74 13.56 7.55
C PRO A 48 15.96 14.05 6.33
N GLY A 49 14.71 13.61 6.17
CA GLY A 49 13.84 13.98 5.04
C GLY A 49 14.21 13.35 3.69
N SER A 50 15.10 12.35 3.69
CA SER A 50 15.43 11.56 2.49
C SER A 50 14.38 10.48 2.16
N ASP A 51 13.46 10.20 3.07
CA ASP A 51 12.36 9.26 2.88
C ASP A 51 11.35 9.76 1.83
N ARG A 52 10.87 8.81 1.02
CA ARG A 52 9.84 9.01 0.01
C ARG A 52 8.86 7.86 0.05
N ASP A 53 7.57 8.14 0.03
CA ASP A 53 6.54 7.15 -0.21
C ASP A 53 6.32 6.90 -1.72
N ALA A 54 5.33 6.08 -2.07
CA ALA A 54 4.99 5.75 -3.46
C ALA A 54 4.58 6.96 -4.31
N HIS A 55 4.15 8.05 -3.68
CA HIS A 55 3.76 9.30 -4.34
C HIS A 55 4.87 10.36 -4.27
N GLY A 56 6.03 10.02 -3.67
CA GLY A 56 7.14 10.94 -3.49
C GLY A 56 7.00 11.89 -2.29
N CYS A 57 5.99 11.70 -1.44
CA CYS A 57 5.80 12.50 -0.24
C CYS A 57 6.86 12.15 0.82
N ILE A 58 7.18 13.11 1.69
CA ILE A 58 8.11 12.93 2.83
C ILE A 58 7.28 12.69 4.10
N PRO A 59 6.95 11.44 4.46
CA PRO A 59 6.16 11.17 5.66
C PRO A 59 6.87 11.64 6.93
N SER A 60 8.21 11.60 7.00
CA SER A 60 8.96 12.10 8.17
C SER A 60 8.82 13.61 8.38
N ALA A 61 8.54 14.38 7.32
CA ALA A 61 8.24 15.81 7.39
C ALA A 61 6.73 16.09 7.55
N GLY A 62 5.91 15.04 7.63
CA GLY A 62 4.47 15.11 7.83
C GLY A 62 3.67 15.40 6.56
N TYR A 63 4.23 15.11 5.39
CA TYR A 63 3.49 15.13 4.13
C TYR A 63 2.81 13.79 3.89
N SER A 64 1.58 13.84 3.39
CA SER A 64 0.81 12.66 2.98
C SER A 64 0.13 12.93 1.64
N TRP A 65 -0.02 11.89 0.83
CA TRP A 65 -0.68 12.01 -0.46
C TRP A 65 -2.19 12.23 -0.29
N CYS A 66 -2.73 13.20 -1.03
CA CYS A 66 -4.15 13.49 -1.07
C CYS A 66 -4.69 13.33 -2.49
N GLU A 67 -5.53 12.32 -2.73
CA GLU A 67 -6.13 12.08 -4.06
C GLU A 67 -6.96 13.28 -4.56
N ALA A 68 -7.66 13.97 -3.67
CA ALA A 68 -8.48 15.13 -4.03
C ALA A 68 -7.67 16.33 -4.56
N THR A 69 -6.47 16.58 -4.01
CA THR A 69 -5.61 17.69 -4.47
C THR A 69 -4.54 17.21 -5.45
N GLN A 70 -4.33 15.90 -5.57
CA GLN A 70 -3.22 15.29 -6.31
C GLN A 70 -1.86 15.85 -5.86
N GLN A 71 -1.72 16.10 -4.55
CA GLN A 71 -0.52 16.70 -3.96
C GLN A 71 -0.17 16.05 -2.63
N CYS A 72 1.09 16.21 -2.24
CA CYS A 72 1.56 15.91 -0.89
C CYS A 72 1.19 17.05 0.05
N GLU A 73 0.23 16.80 0.93
CA GLU A 73 -0.35 17.80 1.83
C GLU A 73 0.08 17.53 3.28
N ARG A 74 0.09 18.58 4.11
CA ARG A 74 0.20 18.42 5.57
C ARG A 74 -1.21 18.36 6.16
N PRO A 75 -1.66 17.22 6.71
CA PRO A 75 -3.06 17.04 7.11
C PRO A 75 -3.63 18.15 8.00
N TRP A 76 -2.83 18.68 8.93
CA TRP A 76 -3.26 19.71 9.87
C TRP A 76 -3.36 21.11 9.25
N GLU A 77 -2.50 21.43 8.28
CA GLU A 77 -2.59 22.70 7.55
C GLU A 77 -3.79 22.68 6.63
N LEU A 78 -3.96 21.57 5.91
CA LEU A 78 -5.09 21.38 5.01
C LEU A 78 -6.42 21.38 5.79
N ALA A 79 -6.49 20.72 6.95
CA ALA A 79 -7.65 20.75 7.84
C ALA A 79 -8.03 22.17 8.24
N LYS A 80 -7.05 22.99 8.64
CA LYS A 80 -7.26 24.39 8.99
C LYS A 80 -7.74 25.21 7.77
N GLN A 81 -7.18 24.98 6.59
CA GLN A 81 -7.51 25.72 5.37
C GLN A 81 -8.89 25.36 4.80
N LYS A 82 -9.25 24.07 4.84
CA LYS A 82 -10.48 23.53 4.22
C LYS A 82 -11.63 23.34 5.21
N GLY A 83 -11.39 23.58 6.50
CA GLY A 83 -12.44 23.60 7.53
C GLY A 83 -12.97 22.21 7.92
N PHE A 84 -12.14 21.17 7.86
CA PHE A 84 -12.48 19.83 8.36
C PHE A 84 -11.72 19.49 9.65
N ALA A 85 -12.10 18.39 10.29
CA ALA A 85 -11.49 17.95 11.54
C ALA A 85 -9.99 17.64 11.36
N ASN A 86 -9.14 18.21 12.22
CA ASN A 86 -7.72 17.86 12.28
C ASN A 86 -7.53 16.45 12.88
N SER A 87 -7.82 15.42 12.08
CA SER A 87 -7.69 14.01 12.43
C SER A 87 -7.39 13.18 11.19
N ALA A 88 -6.83 11.98 11.37
CA ALA A 88 -6.58 11.06 10.27
C ALA A 88 -7.85 10.75 9.48
N GLN A 89 -8.97 10.51 10.17
CA GLN A 89 -10.26 10.26 9.53
C GLN A 89 -10.77 11.47 8.73
N GLY A 90 -10.60 12.69 9.26
CA GLY A 90 -11.02 13.91 8.57
C GLY A 90 -10.22 14.13 7.27
N TYR A 91 -8.91 13.93 7.34
CA TYR A 91 -8.02 14.00 6.18
C TYR A 91 -8.35 12.93 5.14
N ASP A 92 -8.50 11.68 5.56
CA ASP A 92 -8.86 10.56 4.70
C ASP A 92 -10.17 10.81 3.95
N GLN A 93 -11.19 11.31 4.66
CA GLN A 93 -12.48 11.62 4.05
C GLN A 93 -12.35 12.76 3.03
N PHE A 94 -11.64 13.83 3.38
CA PHE A 94 -11.38 14.95 2.49
C PHE A 94 -10.66 14.48 1.21
N CYS A 95 -9.60 13.70 1.36
CA CYS A 95 -8.77 13.26 0.25
C CYS A 95 -9.45 12.22 -0.63
N ARG A 96 -10.33 11.36 -0.11
CA ARG A 96 -11.08 10.39 -0.93
C ARG A 96 -12.25 10.99 -1.70
N ASN A 97 -12.93 11.98 -1.11
CA ASN A 97 -14.23 12.45 -1.62
C ASN A 97 -14.21 13.90 -2.15
N GLY A 98 -13.09 14.60 -2.04
CA GLY A 98 -12.96 15.99 -2.49
C GLY A 98 -13.92 16.96 -1.79
N THR A 99 -14.44 16.62 -0.61
CA THR A 99 -15.45 17.43 0.07
C THR A 99 -14.79 18.65 0.72
N ALA A 100 -14.55 19.68 -0.10
CA ALA A 100 -14.46 21.04 0.40
C ALA A 100 -15.87 21.44 0.86
N LYS A 101 -16.02 21.74 2.14
CA LYS A 101 -17.24 22.30 2.69
C LYS A 101 -17.38 23.76 2.26
#